data_AF-A0A8S3JTW8-F1
#
_entry.id   AF-A0A8S3JTW8-F1
#
_cell.length_a   1.000
_cell.length_b   1.000
_cell.length_c   1.000
_cell.angle_alpha   90.00
_cell.angle_beta   90.00
_cell.angle_gamma   90.00
#
_symmetry.space_group_name_H-M   'P 1'
#
loop_
_entity.id
_entity.type
_entity.pdbx_description
1 polymer ?
#
loop_
_entity_poly.entity_id
_entity_poly.type
_entity_poly.pdbx_seq_one_letter_code
_entity_poly.pdbx_strand_id
1 'polypeptide(L)'
;GVALIIGSWNYPYLVTLTPLVGAIAAGNCVILKPSELAPKSAAIMAAMVERYLDPSCVRVVLGGADHVQVLLKGDINKVFYTGSTTVGKIIMKAAAEKMIPVTLECGGKNPVYIADDANMEICAKRIAWGKAINCGQTW
;
A
#
# COMPACT_ATOMS: atom_id res chain seq x y z
N GLY A 1 -7.11 -14.51 -10.53
CA GLY A 1 -6.35 -15.20 -9.47
C GLY A 1 -6.61 -14.52 -8.13
N VAL A 2 -5.74 -14.72 -7.15
CA VAL A 2 -5.79 -14.07 -5.83
C VAL A 2 -4.68 -13.04 -5.69
N ALA A 3 -5.06 -11.78 -5.45
CA ALA A 3 -4.14 -10.68 -5.19
C ALA A 3 -4.07 -10.36 -3.70
N LEU A 4 -2.87 -10.26 -3.15
CA LEU A 4 -2.62 -9.77 -1.79
C LEU A 4 -2.17 -8.31 -1.86
N ILE A 5 -2.95 -7.41 -1.25
CA ILE A 5 -2.64 -5.97 -1.16
C ILE A 5 -2.30 -5.63 0.28
N ILE A 6 -1.08 -5.16 0.51
CA ILE A 6 -0.57 -4.79 1.83
C ILE A 6 -0.37 -3.28 1.86
N GLY A 7 -1.26 -2.58 2.57
CA GLY A 7 -1.29 -1.13 2.64
C GLY A 7 -0.41 -0.53 3.75
N SER A 8 0.03 0.70 3.54
CA SER A 8 0.74 1.53 4.53
C SER A 8 -0.22 2.36 5.39
N TRP A 9 0.30 2.96 6.47
CA TRP A 9 -0.46 3.71 7.47
C TRP A 9 -0.62 5.21 7.17
N ASN A 10 0.24 5.80 6.35
CA ASN A 10 0.30 7.25 6.14
C ASN A 10 -0.89 7.80 5.34
N TYR A 11 -1.39 7.02 4.37
CA TYR A 11 -2.63 7.30 3.65
C TYR A 11 -3.46 6.01 3.53
N PRO A 12 -4.01 5.50 4.64
CA PRO A 12 -4.39 4.09 4.78
C PRO A 12 -5.47 3.66 3.80
N TYR A 13 -6.40 4.56 3.45
CA TYR A 13 -7.41 4.29 2.43
C TYR A 13 -6.85 4.36 1.02
N LEU A 14 -6.08 5.40 0.68
CA LEU A 14 -5.58 5.61 -0.67
C LEU A 14 -4.69 4.44 -1.11
N VAL A 15 -3.69 4.09 -0.32
CA VAL A 15 -2.69 3.07 -0.68
C VAL A 15 -3.22 1.63 -0.61
N THR A 16 -4.41 1.42 -0.05
CA THR A 16 -5.04 0.10 0.03
C THR A 16 -6.18 -0.05 -0.98
N LEU A 17 -7.03 0.97 -1.12
CA LEU A 17 -8.23 0.91 -1.95
C LEU A 17 -7.95 1.27 -3.43
N THR A 18 -6.96 2.12 -3.72
CA THR A 18 -6.57 2.40 -5.11
C THR A 18 -6.10 1.14 -5.84
N PRO A 19 -5.14 0.34 -5.30
CA PRO A 19 -4.77 -0.92 -5.93
C PRO A 19 -5.89 -1.97 -5.92
N LEU A 20 -6.82 -1.92 -4.96
CA LEU A 20 -8.02 -2.79 -4.94
C LEU A 20 -8.88 -2.57 -6.18
N VAL A 21 -9.13 -1.31 -6.57
CA VAL A 21 -9.92 -0.99 -7.76
C VAL A 21 -9.32 -1.66 -9.00
N GLY A 22 -8.00 -1.54 -9.18
CA GLY A 22 -7.30 -2.19 -10.29
C GLY A 22 -7.37 -3.73 -10.23
N ALA A 23 -7.22 -4.32 -9.06
CA ALA A 23 -7.28 -5.78 -8.88
C ALA A 23 -8.67 -6.35 -9.19
N ILE A 24 -9.74 -5.68 -8.73
CA ILE A 24 -11.13 -6.05 -9.02
C ILE A 24 -11.42 -5.87 -10.51
N ALA A 25 -11.03 -4.75 -11.11
CA ALA A 25 -11.25 -4.50 -12.54
C ALA A 25 -10.57 -5.55 -13.43
N ALA A 26 -9.44 -6.11 -12.98
CA ALA A 26 -8.75 -7.21 -13.65
C ALA A 26 -9.35 -8.61 -13.34
N GLY A 27 -10.48 -8.70 -12.63
CA GLY A 27 -11.18 -9.95 -12.35
C GLY A 27 -10.52 -10.83 -11.27
N ASN A 28 -9.81 -10.24 -10.31
CA ASN A 28 -9.16 -11.01 -9.23
C ASN A 28 -9.98 -11.00 -7.93
N CYS A 29 -9.89 -12.11 -7.18
CA CYS A 29 -10.18 -12.09 -5.76
C CYS A 29 -9.04 -11.36 -5.03
N VAL A 30 -9.35 -10.67 -3.93
CA VAL A 30 -8.41 -9.79 -3.25
C VAL A 30 -8.42 -10.01 -1.75
N ILE A 31 -7.23 -10.15 -1.17
CA ILE A 31 -7.00 -10.07 0.26
C ILE A 31 -6.36 -8.72 0.56
N LEU A 32 -7.04 -7.91 1.35
CA LEU A 32 -6.55 -6.63 1.85
C LEU A 32 -5.92 -6.83 3.23
N LYS A 33 -4.70 -6.36 3.39
CA LYS A 33 -4.00 -6.27 4.68
C LYS A 33 -3.73 -4.78 4.96
N PRO A 34 -4.63 -4.07 5.66
CA PRO A 34 -4.37 -2.69 6.07
C PRO A 34 -3.29 -2.63 7.16
N SER A 35 -2.64 -1.48 7.32
CA SER A 35 -1.62 -1.29 8.35
C SER A 35 -2.20 -1.25 9.75
N GLU A 36 -1.60 -2.00 10.66
CA GLU A 36 -1.87 -2.03 12.10
C GLU A 36 -1.54 -0.70 12.80
N LEU A 37 -0.71 0.14 12.18
CA LEU A 37 -0.37 1.48 12.69
C LEU A 37 -1.47 2.51 12.43
N ALA A 38 -2.51 2.17 11.66
CA ALA A 38 -3.71 2.97 11.46
C ALA A 38 -4.99 2.19 11.86
N PRO A 39 -5.11 1.76 13.14
CA PRO A 39 -6.08 0.74 13.56
C PRO A 39 -7.54 1.18 13.39
N LYS A 40 -7.85 2.46 13.61
CA LYS A 40 -9.21 3.00 13.41
C LYS A 40 -9.62 2.93 11.94
N SER A 41 -8.70 3.30 11.03
CA SER A 41 -8.94 3.23 9.59
C SER A 41 -9.05 1.78 9.12
N ALA A 42 -8.21 0.89 9.64
CA ALA A 42 -8.26 -0.53 9.33
C ALA A 42 -9.59 -1.18 9.75
N ALA A 43 -10.10 -0.86 10.94
CA ALA A 43 -11.39 -1.37 11.43
C ALA A 43 -12.56 -0.88 10.57
N ILE A 44 -12.58 0.41 10.22
CA ILE A 44 -13.62 0.97 9.33
C ILE A 44 -13.53 0.33 7.95
N MET A 45 -12.32 0.18 7.40
CA MET A 45 -12.12 -0.47 6.10
C MET A 45 -12.66 -1.91 6.09
N ALA A 46 -12.38 -2.68 7.14
CA ALA A 46 -12.91 -4.04 7.27
C ALA A 46 -14.45 -4.05 7.23
N ALA A 47 -15.09 -3.21 8.05
CA ALA A 47 -16.55 -3.13 8.10
C ALA A 47 -17.18 -2.67 6.77
N MET A 48 -16.56 -1.70 6.09
CA MET A 48 -17.08 -1.18 4.82
C MET A 48 -16.89 -2.19 3.67
N VAL A 49 -15.73 -2.85 3.60
CA VAL A 49 -15.47 -3.88 2.58
C VAL A 49 -16.45 -5.04 2.73
N GLU A 50 -16.65 -5.53 3.95
CA GLU A 50 -17.61 -6.61 4.22
C GLU A 50 -19.05 -6.23 3.88
N ARG A 51 -19.43 -4.97 4.12
CA ARG A 51 -20.79 -4.48 3.84
C ARG A 51 -21.09 -4.33 2.36
N TYR A 52 -20.11 -3.90 1.55
CA TYR A 52 -20.36 -3.44 0.18
C TYR A 52 -19.77 -4.33 -0.91
N LEU A 53 -18.80 -5.19 -0.60
CA LEU A 53 -18.14 -6.07 -1.57
C LEU A 53 -18.46 -7.53 -1.29
N ASP A 54 -18.33 -8.37 -2.32
CA ASP A 54 -18.56 -9.80 -2.21
C ASP A 54 -17.55 -10.44 -1.23
N PRO A 55 -18.00 -10.98 -0.08
CA PRO A 55 -17.13 -11.54 0.95
C PRO A 55 -16.48 -12.87 0.54
N SER A 56 -16.93 -13.49 -0.55
CA SER A 56 -16.24 -14.65 -1.13
C SER A 56 -15.03 -14.23 -1.99
N CYS A 57 -15.04 -13.01 -2.52
CA CYS A 57 -14.02 -12.51 -3.44
C CYS A 57 -13.07 -11.49 -2.81
N VAL A 58 -13.55 -10.63 -1.90
CA VAL A 58 -12.76 -9.55 -1.28
C VAL A 58 -12.80 -9.66 0.23
N ARG A 59 -11.63 -9.84 0.86
CA ARG A 59 -11.53 -10.00 2.32
C ARG A 59 -10.48 -9.11 2.93
N VAL A 60 -10.77 -8.61 4.13
CA VAL A 60 -9.82 -7.84 4.94
C VAL A 60 -9.26 -8.73 6.03
N VAL A 61 -7.94 -8.75 6.16
CA VAL A 61 -7.21 -9.44 7.24
C VAL A 61 -6.52 -8.39 8.10
N LEU A 62 -7.02 -8.23 9.33
CA LEU A 62 -6.39 -7.39 10.35
C LEU A 62 -5.28 -8.18 11.05
N GLY A 63 -4.18 -7.51 11.38
CA GLY A 63 -3.03 -8.14 12.03
C GLY A 63 -1.72 -7.43 11.69
N GLY A 64 -0.60 -7.98 12.15
CA GLY A 64 0.75 -7.45 11.88
C GLY A 64 1.52 -8.24 10.81
N ALA A 65 2.85 -8.15 10.89
CA ALA A 65 3.77 -8.85 9.98
C ALA A 65 3.57 -10.38 9.98
N ASP A 66 3.24 -10.98 11.12
CA ASP A 66 3.07 -12.43 11.26
C ASP A 66 1.96 -12.96 10.34
N HIS A 67 0.89 -12.17 10.18
CA HIS A 67 -0.24 -12.52 9.32
C HIS A 67 0.17 -12.47 7.85
N VAL A 68 0.99 -11.49 7.47
CA VAL A 68 1.53 -11.39 6.10
C VAL A 68 2.37 -12.63 5.76
N GLN A 69 3.19 -13.11 6.71
CA GLN A 69 3.99 -14.33 6.49
C GLN A 69 3.13 -15.58 6.30
N VAL A 70 2.01 -15.69 7.04
CA VAL A 70 1.05 -16.78 6.85
C VAL A 70 0.36 -16.66 5.48
N LEU A 71 -0.09 -15.45 5.10
CA LEU A 71 -0.76 -15.21 3.82
C LEU A 71 0.13 -15.54 2.62
N LEU A 72 1.43 -15.20 2.68
CA LEU A 72 2.40 -15.49 1.62
C LEU A 72 2.66 -17.00 1.42
N LYS A 73 2.34 -17.84 2.41
CA LYS A 73 2.37 -19.31 2.28
C LYS A 73 1.12 -19.87 1.59
N GLY A 74 0.06 -19.08 1.44
CA GLY A 74 -1.16 -19.46 0.70
C GLY A 74 -0.98 -19.38 -0.82
N ASP A 75 -2.06 -19.61 -1.55
CA ASP A 75 -2.08 -19.60 -3.02
C ASP A 75 -2.34 -18.18 -3.56
N ILE A 76 -1.37 -17.30 -3.32
CA ILE A 76 -1.37 -15.93 -3.83
C ILE A 76 -0.77 -15.90 -5.23
N ASN A 77 -1.42 -15.23 -6.18
CA ASN A 77 -0.92 -15.08 -7.55
C ASN A 77 -0.27 -13.72 -7.82
N LYS A 78 -0.50 -12.72 -6.96
CA LYS A 78 0.11 -11.39 -7.08
C LYS A 78 0.21 -10.74 -5.70
N VAL A 79 1.34 -10.11 -5.40
CA VAL A 79 1.47 -9.23 -4.22
C VAL A 79 1.61 -7.78 -4.68
N PHE A 80 0.89 -6.88 -4.01
CA PHE A 80 1.07 -5.43 -4.10
C PHE A 80 1.38 -4.92 -2.69
N TYR A 81 2.54 -4.30 -2.51
CA TYR A 81 3.00 -3.81 -1.22
C TYR A 81 3.35 -2.33 -1.31
N THR A 82 2.89 -1.55 -0.34
CA THR A 82 3.34 -0.19 -0.12
C THR A 82 3.97 -0.06 1.26
N GLY A 83 5.20 0.44 1.33
CA GLY A 83 5.86 0.71 2.61
C GLY A 83 7.37 0.89 2.53
N SER A 84 8.10 0.23 3.43
CA SER A 84 9.56 0.40 3.55
C SER A 84 10.33 -0.55 2.65
N THR A 85 11.47 -0.11 2.14
CA THR A 85 12.38 -0.93 1.33
C THR A 85 12.83 -2.20 2.06
N THR A 86 13.04 -2.13 3.37
CA THR A 86 13.42 -3.28 4.20
C THR A 86 12.35 -4.37 4.17
N VAL A 87 11.09 -4.01 4.39
CA VAL A 87 9.99 -4.98 4.36
C VAL A 87 9.66 -5.43 2.93
N GLY A 88 9.80 -4.54 1.94
CA GLY A 88 9.66 -4.90 0.52
C GLY A 88 10.62 -6.02 0.11
N LYS A 89 11.88 -5.99 0.58
CA LYS A 89 12.86 -7.07 0.37
C LYS A 89 12.43 -8.39 1.03
N ILE A 90 11.86 -8.33 2.23
CA ILE A 90 11.35 -9.52 2.95
C ILE A 90 10.19 -10.15 2.15
N ILE A 91 9.25 -9.33 1.68
CA ILE A 91 8.12 -9.79 0.87
C ILE A 91 8.60 -10.41 -0.44
N MET A 92 9.54 -9.76 -1.14
CA MET A 92 10.09 -10.29 -2.39
C MET A 92 10.79 -11.64 -2.18
N LYS A 93 11.55 -11.80 -1.09
CA LYS A 93 12.19 -13.07 -0.74
C LYS A 93 11.17 -14.18 -0.52
N ALA A 94 10.11 -13.90 0.24
CA ALA A 94 9.05 -14.88 0.48
C ALA A 94 8.24 -15.21 -0.79
N ALA A 95 8.00 -14.21 -1.65
CA ALA A 95 7.29 -14.39 -2.92
C ALA A 95 8.08 -15.25 -3.92
N ALA A 96 9.42 -15.20 -3.89
CA ALA A 96 10.29 -15.95 -4.79
C ALA A 96 10.13 -17.48 -4.65
N GLU A 97 9.85 -17.99 -3.44
CA GLU A 97 9.63 -19.43 -3.18
C GLU A 97 8.51 -20.03 -4.04
N LYS A 98 7.52 -19.22 -4.43
CA LYS A 98 6.38 -19.61 -5.25
C LYS A 98 6.32 -18.88 -6.60
N MET A 99 7.39 -18.20 -6.98
CA MET A 99 7.46 -17.37 -8.19
C MET A 99 6.31 -16.35 -8.30
N ILE A 100 5.87 -15.79 -7.17
CA ILE A 100 4.76 -14.84 -7.12
C ILE A 100 5.24 -13.47 -7.62
N PRO A 101 4.62 -12.88 -8.67
CA PRO A 101 4.98 -11.54 -9.11
C PRO A 101 4.63 -10.48 -8.05
N VAL A 102 5.55 -9.55 -7.81
CA VAL A 102 5.41 -8.49 -6.79
C VAL A 102 5.40 -7.09 -7.41
N THR A 103 4.66 -6.18 -6.78
CA THR A 103 4.74 -4.73 -7.01
C THR A 103 5.09 -4.12 -5.67
N LEU A 104 6.20 -3.38 -5.61
CA LEU A 104 6.76 -2.86 -4.36
C LEU A 104 6.89 -1.34 -4.45
N GLU A 105 5.92 -0.64 -3.90
CA GLU A 105 5.92 0.82 -3.78
C GLU A 105 6.68 1.20 -2.49
N CYS A 106 7.98 1.41 -2.64
CA CYS A 106 8.88 1.71 -1.53
C CYS A 106 9.27 3.19 -1.51
N GLY A 107 9.61 3.70 -0.32
CA GLY A 107 10.09 5.07 -0.17
C GLY A 107 11.57 5.27 -0.53
N GLY A 108 11.98 6.53 -0.47
CA GLY A 108 13.36 6.97 -0.64
C GLY A 108 13.54 8.42 -0.24
N LYS A 109 14.62 9.05 -0.71
CA LYS A 109 14.78 10.50 -0.63
C LYS A 109 14.44 11.07 -1.99
N ASN A 110 13.35 11.84 -2.07
CA ASN A 110 12.92 12.52 -3.28
C ASN A 110 13.54 13.94 -3.31
N PRO A 111 14.66 14.17 -4.04
CA PRO A 111 15.29 15.48 -4.09
C PRO A 111 14.44 16.46 -4.91
N VAL A 112 14.54 17.74 -4.56
CA VAL A 112 14.00 18.83 -5.36
C VAL A 112 15.17 19.72 -5.75
N TYR A 113 15.42 19.83 -7.05
CA TYR A 113 16.38 20.78 -7.62
C TYR A 113 15.62 22.01 -8.13
N ILE A 114 16.13 23.19 -7.81
CA ILE A 114 15.57 24.47 -8.27
C ILE A 114 16.60 25.07 -9.22
N ALA A 115 16.21 25.27 -10.48
CA ALA A 115 17.06 25.87 -11.50
C ALA A 115 17.26 27.36 -11.24
N ASP A 116 18.36 27.91 -11.75
CA ASP A 116 18.77 29.30 -11.50
C ASP A 116 17.76 30.35 -12.02
N ASP A 117 16.99 30.01 -13.06
CA ASP A 117 15.98 30.86 -13.68
C ASP A 117 14.54 30.58 -13.19
N ALA A 118 14.37 29.69 -12.20
CA ALA A 118 13.05 29.32 -11.70
C ALA A 118 12.40 30.46 -10.87
N ASN A 119 11.07 30.58 -10.97
CA ASN A 119 10.32 31.50 -10.10
C ASN A 119 10.34 31.00 -8.65
N MET A 120 11.20 31.60 -7.83
CA MET A 120 11.44 31.20 -6.45
C MET A 120 10.18 31.25 -5.58
N GLU A 121 9.30 32.23 -5.76
CA GLU A 121 8.10 32.36 -4.95
C GLU A 121 7.13 31.20 -5.19
N ILE A 122 6.93 30.80 -6.46
CA ILE A 122 6.09 29.66 -6.82
C ILE A 122 6.72 28.36 -6.32
N CYS A 123 8.03 28.19 -6.51
CA CYS A 123 8.76 27.02 -6.02
C CYS A 123 8.59 26.86 -4.51
N ALA A 124 8.86 27.91 -3.73
CA ALA A 124 8.75 27.87 -2.28
C ALA A 124 7.33 27.47 -1.81
N LYS A 125 6.29 28.08 -2.39
CA LYS A 125 4.88 27.76 -2.03
C LYS A 125 4.53 26.29 -2.31
N ARG A 126 4.89 25.78 -3.48
CA ARG A 126 4.59 24.38 -3.87
C ARG A 126 5.37 23.37 -3.04
N ILE A 127 6.66 23.62 -2.82
CA ILE A 127 7.53 22.75 -2.02
C ILE A 127 7.06 22.74 -0.56
N ALA A 128 6.76 23.90 0.02
CA ALA A 128 6.29 24.00 1.39
C ALA A 128 4.98 23.21 1.59
N TRP A 129 4.01 23.36 0.69
CA TRP A 129 2.77 22.59 0.74
C TRP A 129 3.03 21.08 0.66
N GLY A 130 3.80 20.63 -0.32
CA GLY A 130 4.11 19.21 -0.52
C GLY A 130 4.93 18.61 0.63
N LYS A 131 5.78 19.41 1.28
CA LYS A 131 6.56 18.98 2.44
C LYS A 131 5.76 18.95 3.74
N ALA A 132 4.75 19.82 3.87
CA ALA A 132 3.96 19.96 5.08
C ALA A 132 2.72 19.06 5.12
N ILE A 133 2.18 18.64 3.96
CA ILE A 133 1.02 17.74 3.92
C ILE A 133 1.32 16.46 4.70
N ASN A 134 0.36 16.03 5.53
CA ASN A 134 0.49 14.86 6.38
C ASN A 134 1.74 14.89 7.31
N CYS A 135 2.18 16.09 7.72
CA CYS A 135 3.42 16.31 8.46
C CYS A 135 4.67 15.79 7.74
N GLY A 136 4.66 15.79 6.40
CA GLY A 136 5.75 15.28 5.58
C GLY A 136 5.86 13.76 5.55
N GLN A 137 4.85 13.03 6.05
CA GLN A 137 4.78 11.56 6.03
C GLN A 137 4.27 11.07 4.67
N THR A 138 4.94 11.54 3.62
CA THR A 138 4.67 11.22 2.21
C THR A 138 6.02 10.96 1.57
N TRP A 139 6.20 9.75 1.06
CA TRP A 139 7.48 9.24 0.58
C TRP A 139 7.34 8.57 -0.77
#